data_AF-A0A1W5Z0U4-F1
#
_entry.id   AF-A0A1W5Z0U4-F1
#
_cell.length_a   1.000
_cell.length_b   1.000
_cell.length_c   1.000
_cell.angle_alpha   90.00
_cell.angle_beta   90.00
_cell.angle_gamma   90.00
#
_symmetry.space_group_name_H-M   'P 1'
#
loop_
_entity.id
_entity.type
_entity.pdbx_description
1 polymer ?
#
loop_
_entity_poly.entity_id
_entity_poly.type
_entity_poly.pdbx_seq_one_letter_code
_entity_poly.pdbx_strand_id
1 'polypeptide(L)'
;MTTISLATGQRSLGDPDISYPLWPPLTHGCPRTGSDTMSYPLEIDYDYTRVTSDFVTGQGRPRCGLDRWAPLLPPLPAPGLGEGGTLLIAIGDGVYVDTEAYGIACPVNSYRGVRAITGSEGRALTVDDAAMHRAQAELAGQGLWVELSFAAGLAGLRTLPDGETIEGPVVCVTTSSGFKDARVGDRHLAPVDPSWENVRTRLRAEDIRS
;
A
#
# COMPACT_ATOMS: atom_id res chain seq x y z
N MET A 1 29.55 6.26 -7.02
CA MET A 1 29.20 5.59 -5.74
C MET A 1 29.37 4.09 -5.97
N THR A 2 30.32 3.46 -5.29
CA THR A 2 30.50 2.00 -5.32
C THR A 2 29.27 1.34 -4.73
N THR A 3 28.59 0.53 -5.52
CA THR A 3 27.33 -0.11 -5.14
C THR A 3 27.56 -1.16 -4.05
N ILE A 4 26.81 -1.06 -2.96
CA ILE A 4 26.88 -1.94 -1.77
C ILE A 4 26.23 -3.32 -2.04
N SER A 5 25.45 -3.44 -3.12
CA SER A 5 24.76 -4.66 -3.52
C SER A 5 25.71 -5.84 -3.76
N LEU A 6 25.31 -7.01 -3.29
CA LEU A 6 25.98 -8.28 -3.55
C LEU A 6 25.37 -9.03 -4.74
N ALA A 7 24.47 -8.39 -5.49
CA ALA A 7 23.89 -8.99 -6.70
C ALA A 7 25.00 -9.24 -7.74
N THR A 8 25.05 -10.45 -8.29
CA THR A 8 26.09 -10.90 -9.23
C THR A 8 25.55 -11.10 -10.63
N GLY A 9 24.28 -11.50 -10.78
CA GLY A 9 23.71 -11.85 -12.07
C GLY A 9 22.22 -12.11 -12.03
N GLN A 10 21.70 -12.57 -13.16
CA GLN A 10 20.33 -13.05 -13.31
C GLN A 10 20.38 -14.55 -13.60
N ARG A 11 19.51 -15.35 -12.98
CA ARG A 11 19.46 -16.80 -13.15
C ARG A 11 18.08 -17.26 -13.56
N SER A 12 18.03 -18.20 -14.50
CA SER A 12 16.76 -18.73 -15.01
C SER A 12 16.09 -19.64 -14.00
N LEU A 13 14.80 -19.42 -13.76
CA LEU A 13 13.99 -20.35 -12.96
C LEU A 13 13.51 -21.58 -13.76
N GLY A 14 13.67 -21.56 -15.09
CA GLY A 14 13.36 -22.72 -15.94
C GLY A 14 14.52 -23.72 -16.05
N ASP A 15 15.75 -23.24 -15.93
CA ASP A 15 16.98 -24.05 -15.90
C ASP A 15 18.02 -23.29 -15.06
N PRO A 16 18.27 -23.70 -13.80
CA PRO A 16 19.18 -23.03 -12.90
C PRO A 16 20.63 -22.94 -13.36
N ASP A 17 21.05 -23.75 -14.34
CA ASP A 17 22.41 -23.71 -14.89
C ASP A 17 22.59 -22.56 -15.90
N ILE A 18 21.50 -21.89 -16.28
CA ILE A 18 21.50 -20.74 -17.19
C ILE A 18 21.54 -19.44 -16.40
N SER A 19 22.62 -18.68 -16.58
CA SER A 19 22.81 -17.35 -16.00
C SER A 19 23.09 -16.28 -17.06
N TYR A 20 22.82 -15.03 -16.68
CA TYR A 20 23.05 -13.82 -17.46
C TYR A 20 23.73 -12.76 -16.60
N PRO A 21 24.46 -11.81 -17.21
CA PRO A 21 24.97 -10.64 -16.50
C PRO A 21 23.85 -9.88 -15.80
N LEU A 22 24.16 -9.22 -14.68
CA LEU A 22 23.17 -8.41 -13.94
C LEU A 22 22.61 -7.25 -14.78
N TRP A 23 23.41 -6.71 -15.70
CA TRP A 23 23.06 -5.57 -16.56
C TRP A 23 23.34 -5.87 -18.05
N PRO A 24 22.44 -5.47 -18.97
CA PRO A 24 21.10 -4.92 -18.72
C PRO A 24 20.13 -5.98 -18.15
N PRO A 25 19.08 -5.57 -17.39
CA PRO A 25 18.15 -6.50 -16.81
C PRO A 25 17.21 -7.02 -17.91
N LEU A 26 16.98 -8.33 -17.92
CA LEU A 26 16.07 -8.96 -18.85
C LEU A 26 14.65 -8.92 -18.28
N THR A 27 13.80 -8.07 -18.85
CA THR A 27 12.46 -7.79 -18.34
C THR A 27 11.36 -8.69 -18.93
N HIS A 28 11.71 -9.54 -19.90
CA HIS A 28 10.76 -10.39 -20.64
C HIS A 28 10.88 -11.90 -20.30
N GLY A 29 11.63 -12.23 -19.25
CA GLY A 29 11.96 -13.61 -18.88
C GLY A 29 13.22 -14.14 -19.57
N CYS A 30 13.54 -15.40 -19.30
CA CYS A 30 14.72 -16.06 -19.81
C CYS A 30 14.56 -16.39 -21.31
N PRO A 31 15.40 -15.84 -22.20
CA PRO A 31 15.28 -16.06 -23.65
C PRO A 31 15.66 -17.47 -24.09
N ARG A 32 16.35 -18.25 -23.24
CA ARG A 32 16.79 -19.62 -23.57
C ARG A 32 15.79 -20.69 -23.14
N THR A 33 15.06 -20.48 -22.06
CA THR A 33 14.07 -21.43 -21.55
C THR A 33 12.64 -21.03 -21.90
N GLY A 34 12.42 -19.76 -22.27
CA GLY A 34 11.12 -19.26 -22.72
C GLY A 34 10.72 -19.77 -24.11
N SER A 35 9.42 -19.81 -24.35
CA SER A 35 8.75 -20.09 -25.62
C SER A 35 7.59 -19.13 -25.85
N ASP A 36 6.94 -19.21 -27.01
CA ASP A 36 5.75 -18.43 -27.34
C ASP A 36 4.57 -18.66 -26.38
N THR A 37 4.57 -19.79 -25.66
CA THR A 37 3.49 -20.18 -24.73
C THR A 37 3.89 -20.08 -23.26
N MET A 38 5.18 -19.98 -22.95
CA MET A 38 5.69 -20.02 -21.58
C MET A 38 6.89 -19.09 -21.42
N SER A 39 6.77 -18.07 -20.59
CA SER A 39 7.91 -17.26 -20.15
C SER A 39 8.40 -17.76 -18.80
N TYR A 40 9.65 -18.21 -18.74
CA TYR A 40 10.28 -18.54 -17.46
C TYR A 40 10.94 -17.28 -16.89
N PRO A 41 10.58 -16.87 -15.66
CA PRO A 41 11.17 -15.72 -15.03
C PRO A 41 12.66 -15.90 -14.75
N LEU A 42 13.34 -14.76 -14.59
CA LEU A 42 14.70 -14.69 -14.06
C LEU A 42 14.63 -14.19 -12.63
N GLU A 43 15.46 -14.77 -11.76
CA GLU A 43 15.73 -14.24 -10.42
C GLU A 43 17.11 -13.57 -10.37
N ILE A 44 17.37 -12.81 -9.31
CA ILE A 44 18.67 -12.17 -9.09
C ILE A 44 19.51 -13.06 -8.19
N ASP A 45 20.72 -13.41 -8.65
CA ASP A 45 21.70 -14.12 -7.84
C ASP A 45 22.52 -13.14 -7.00
N TYR A 46 22.87 -13.58 -5.78
CA TYR A 46 23.67 -12.80 -4.83
C TYR A 46 24.87 -13.61 -4.36
N ASP A 47 25.99 -12.94 -4.14
CA ASP A 47 27.15 -13.53 -3.45
C ASP A 47 26.94 -13.51 -1.94
N TYR A 48 26.24 -14.54 -1.44
CA TYR A 48 25.96 -14.68 -0.01
C TYR A 48 27.22 -14.90 0.85
N THR A 49 28.35 -15.30 0.26
CA THR A 49 29.60 -15.50 1.00
C THR A 49 30.19 -14.19 1.53
N ARG A 50 29.76 -13.07 0.94
CA ARG A 50 30.14 -11.71 1.32
C ARG A 50 29.16 -11.05 2.29
N VAL A 51 28.11 -11.74 2.71
CA VAL A 51 27.19 -11.24 3.75
C VAL A 51 27.91 -11.29 5.09
N THR A 52 28.04 -10.13 5.72
CA THR A 52 28.72 -9.98 7.00
C THR A 52 27.79 -10.30 8.17
N SER A 53 28.33 -10.68 9.33
CA SER A 53 27.50 -11.05 10.51
C SER A 53 26.72 -9.85 11.09
N ASP A 54 27.24 -8.64 10.96
CA ASP A 54 26.57 -7.39 11.32
C ASP A 54 25.36 -7.08 10.42
N PHE A 55 25.34 -7.58 9.17
CA PHE A 55 24.15 -7.51 8.31
C PHE A 55 22.96 -8.23 8.97
N VAL A 56 23.21 -9.45 9.44
CA VAL A 56 22.17 -10.32 10.02
C VAL A 56 21.71 -9.80 11.38
N THR A 57 22.65 -9.35 12.22
CA THR A 57 22.34 -8.81 13.55
C THR A 57 21.81 -7.39 13.53
N GLY A 58 21.99 -6.66 12.41
CA GLY A 58 21.62 -5.26 12.27
C GLY A 58 22.50 -4.29 13.08
N GLN A 59 23.62 -4.75 13.63
CA GLN A 59 24.53 -3.91 14.42
C GLN A 59 25.20 -2.85 13.54
N GLY A 60 25.20 -1.58 13.99
CA GLY A 60 25.89 -0.48 13.30
C GLY A 60 25.21 0.01 12.02
N ARG A 61 23.97 -0.41 11.74
CA ARG A 61 23.23 -0.04 10.51
C ARG A 61 21.98 0.77 10.85
N PRO A 62 21.46 1.59 9.91
CA PRO A 62 20.20 2.29 10.09
C PRO A 62 19.08 1.32 10.48
N ARG A 63 18.25 1.71 11.48
CA ARG A 63 17.08 0.92 11.91
C ARG A 63 15.99 0.85 10.84
N CYS A 64 15.90 1.89 10.02
CA CYS A 64 14.96 2.08 8.94
C CYS A 64 15.69 2.44 7.63
N GLY A 65 14.95 2.49 6.53
CA GLY A 65 15.47 2.72 5.19
C GLY A 65 15.86 1.41 4.50
N LEU A 66 15.52 1.26 3.22
CA LEU A 66 15.94 0.13 2.37
C LEU A 66 17.47 0.03 2.26
N ASP A 67 18.21 1.11 2.51
CA ASP A 67 19.67 1.13 2.51
C ASP A 67 20.29 0.12 3.47
N ARG A 68 19.60 -0.22 4.58
CA ARG A 68 20.06 -1.32 5.47
C ARG A 68 20.08 -2.67 4.76
N TRP A 69 19.21 -2.86 3.78
CA TRP A 69 19.10 -4.08 2.98
C TRP A 69 19.92 -4.02 1.70
N ALA A 70 20.64 -2.92 1.42
CA ALA A 70 21.36 -2.72 0.16
C ALA A 70 22.21 -3.93 -0.31
N PRO A 71 22.91 -4.69 0.55
CA PRO A 71 23.61 -5.91 0.13
C PRO A 71 22.73 -6.98 -0.54
N LEU A 72 21.47 -7.10 -0.14
CA LEU A 72 20.50 -8.08 -0.68
C LEU A 72 19.41 -7.44 -1.54
N LEU A 73 19.64 -6.21 -2.02
CA LEU A 73 18.81 -5.57 -3.03
C LEU A 73 19.58 -5.52 -4.34
N PRO A 74 18.90 -5.51 -5.50
CA PRO A 74 19.54 -5.13 -6.76
C PRO A 74 20.16 -3.73 -6.63
N PRO A 75 21.18 -3.38 -7.41
CA PRO A 75 21.74 -2.04 -7.44
C PRO A 75 20.65 -0.98 -7.69
N LEU A 76 20.30 -0.20 -6.66
CA LEU A 76 19.32 0.86 -6.76
C LEU A 76 20.03 2.20 -7.05
N PRO A 77 19.65 2.93 -8.11
CA PRO A 77 20.20 4.26 -8.40
C PRO A 77 19.49 5.38 -7.62
N ALA A 78 18.47 5.06 -6.83
CA ALA A 78 17.66 6.02 -6.09
C ALA A 78 17.83 5.81 -4.57
N PRO A 79 17.77 6.89 -3.77
CA PRO A 79 17.81 6.79 -2.32
C PRO A 79 16.55 6.09 -1.79
N GLY A 80 16.67 5.38 -0.66
CA GLY A 80 15.52 4.90 0.10
C GLY A 80 14.71 6.06 0.71
N LEU A 81 13.46 5.78 1.07
CA LEU A 81 12.52 6.74 1.68
C LEU A 81 12.40 6.59 3.20
N GLY A 82 13.30 5.84 3.85
CA GLY A 82 13.23 5.61 5.30
C GLY A 82 12.28 4.48 5.71
N GLU A 83 12.13 3.48 4.84
CA GLU A 83 11.25 2.33 4.96
C GLU A 83 11.41 1.60 6.31
N GLY A 84 10.30 1.34 7.01
CA GLY A 84 10.33 0.75 8.36
C GLY A 84 10.65 1.73 9.49
N GLY A 85 10.72 3.03 9.21
CA GLY A 85 10.87 4.12 10.18
C GLY A 85 9.60 4.95 10.35
N THR A 86 8.41 4.34 10.24
CA THR A 86 7.11 5.03 10.20
C THR A 86 7.00 6.07 11.31
N LEU A 87 6.96 7.33 10.91
CA LEU A 87 6.41 8.41 11.73
C LEU A 87 5.00 8.66 11.18
N LEU A 88 4.02 8.60 12.09
CA LEU A 88 2.59 8.59 11.83
C LEU A 88 2.08 9.98 11.39
N ILE A 89 0.80 10.32 11.53
CA ILE A 89 0.29 11.65 11.14
C ILE A 89 1.00 12.73 11.96
N ALA A 90 1.73 13.64 11.30
CA ALA A 90 2.42 14.74 11.97
C ALA A 90 1.40 15.75 12.51
N ILE A 91 1.25 15.82 13.83
CA ILE A 91 0.38 16.82 14.49
C ILE A 91 1.16 18.06 14.98
N GLY A 92 2.46 18.15 14.67
CA GLY A 92 3.37 19.21 15.10
C GLY A 92 4.50 18.67 16.00
N ASP A 93 5.60 19.41 16.13
CA ASP A 93 6.70 19.16 17.08
C ASP A 93 7.27 17.73 17.11
N GLY A 94 7.24 17.02 15.97
CA GLY A 94 7.70 15.63 15.89
C GLY A 94 6.80 14.62 16.61
N VAL A 95 5.54 14.98 16.87
CA VAL A 95 4.52 14.10 17.45
C VAL A 95 3.69 13.47 16.34
N TYR A 96 3.44 12.18 16.50
CA TYR A 96 2.81 11.33 15.50
C TYR A 96 1.72 10.45 16.12
N VAL A 97 0.55 10.33 15.46
CA VAL A 97 -0.59 9.52 15.93
C VAL A 97 -0.93 8.40 14.96
N ASP A 98 -1.24 7.21 15.50
CA ASP A 98 -1.57 6.00 14.74
C ASP A 98 -2.80 6.20 13.84
N THR A 99 -2.79 5.57 12.67
CA THR A 99 -3.92 5.62 11.74
C THR A 99 -4.67 4.30 11.77
N GLU A 100 -5.98 4.39 11.70
CA GLU A 100 -6.87 3.23 11.63
C GLU A 100 -6.84 2.55 10.24
N ALA A 101 -6.30 3.21 9.22
CA ALA A 101 -6.18 2.71 7.85
C ALA A 101 -5.03 1.69 7.68
N TYR A 102 -5.11 0.59 8.41
CA TYR A 102 -4.03 -0.40 8.55
C TYR A 102 -3.53 -0.98 7.21
N GLY A 103 -4.41 -1.11 6.22
CA GLY A 103 -4.10 -1.67 4.90
C GLY A 103 -3.18 -0.78 4.06
N ILE A 104 -3.10 0.49 4.40
CA ILE A 104 -2.18 1.48 3.81
C ILE A 104 -1.32 2.18 4.87
N ALA A 105 -1.37 1.75 6.13
CA ALA A 105 -0.52 2.20 7.24
C ALA A 105 0.91 1.66 7.10
N CYS A 106 1.45 1.73 5.89
CA CYS A 106 2.78 1.30 5.54
C CYS A 106 3.46 2.46 4.82
N PRO A 107 4.56 3.02 5.38
CA PRO A 107 5.32 4.06 4.68
C PRO A 107 6.17 3.48 3.53
N VAL A 108 6.10 2.15 3.29
CA VAL A 108 6.90 1.44 2.30
C VAL A 108 6.11 1.31 1.01
N ASN A 109 6.65 1.86 -0.07
CA ASN A 109 6.22 1.53 -1.42
C ASN A 109 7.43 1.33 -2.31
N SER A 110 7.28 0.53 -3.36
CA SER A 110 8.33 0.39 -4.37
C SER A 110 8.47 1.68 -5.19
N TYR A 111 9.63 1.89 -5.83
CA TYR A 111 9.84 2.97 -6.79
C TYR A 111 8.80 3.01 -7.94
N ARG A 112 8.04 1.92 -8.13
CA ARG A 112 6.93 1.86 -9.10
C ARG A 112 5.85 2.90 -8.81
N GLY A 113 5.55 3.20 -7.54
CA GLY A 113 4.57 4.22 -7.17
C GLY A 113 5.00 5.61 -7.62
N VAL A 114 6.26 5.98 -7.34
CA VAL A 114 6.87 7.24 -7.80
C VAL A 114 6.89 7.31 -9.33
N ARG A 115 7.34 6.24 -9.99
CA ARG A 115 7.34 6.15 -11.46
C ARG A 115 5.95 6.31 -12.07
N ALA A 116 4.93 5.72 -11.48
CA ALA A 116 3.55 5.83 -11.95
C ALA A 116 3.06 7.28 -11.85
N ILE A 117 3.23 7.90 -10.68
CA ILE A 117 2.83 9.30 -10.43
C ILE A 117 3.59 10.25 -11.37
N THR A 118 4.92 10.14 -11.46
CA THR A 118 5.72 11.02 -12.34
C THR A 118 5.39 10.79 -13.82
N GLY A 119 5.22 9.53 -14.24
CA GLY A 119 4.92 9.20 -15.64
C GLY A 119 3.52 9.56 -16.08
N SER A 120 2.57 9.68 -15.15
CA SER A 120 1.19 10.09 -15.44
C SER A 120 0.93 11.58 -15.19
N GLU A 121 1.96 12.36 -14.84
CA GLU A 121 1.82 13.74 -14.34
C GLU A 121 0.81 13.84 -13.17
N GLY A 122 0.71 12.76 -12.38
CA GLY A 122 -0.19 12.64 -11.25
C GLY A 122 0.37 13.32 -10.00
N ARG A 123 -0.40 13.22 -8.91
CA ARG A 123 -0.05 13.79 -7.60
C ARG A 123 -0.44 12.83 -6.48
N ALA A 124 0.37 12.81 -5.42
CA ALA A 124 0.02 12.17 -4.16
C ALA A 124 -0.76 13.15 -3.27
N LEU A 125 -1.82 12.68 -2.64
CA LEU A 125 -2.63 13.44 -1.68
C LEU A 125 -2.55 12.78 -0.29
N THR A 126 -2.62 13.59 0.75
CA THR A 126 -2.72 13.12 2.14
C THR A 126 -4.17 13.22 2.61
N VAL A 127 -4.63 12.21 3.34
CA VAL A 127 -5.96 12.17 3.96
C VAL A 127 -5.81 11.74 5.42
N ASP A 128 -6.73 12.20 6.27
CA ASP A 128 -6.84 11.77 7.67
C ASP A 128 -7.96 10.74 7.85
N ASP A 129 -7.98 10.08 9.01
CA ASP A 129 -8.98 9.06 9.34
C ASP A 129 -10.40 9.62 9.34
N ALA A 130 -10.58 10.90 9.71
CA ALA A 130 -11.88 11.56 9.69
C ALA A 130 -12.43 11.69 8.26
N ALA A 131 -11.60 12.07 7.29
CA ALA A 131 -11.96 12.10 5.88
C ALA A 131 -12.25 10.70 5.35
N MET A 132 -11.45 9.71 5.71
CA MET A 132 -11.68 8.31 5.32
C MET A 132 -12.99 7.75 5.88
N HIS A 133 -13.35 8.06 7.13
CA HIS A 133 -14.63 7.68 7.72
C HIS A 133 -15.83 8.33 7.03
N ARG A 134 -15.73 9.63 6.67
CA ARG A 134 -16.78 10.29 5.88
C ARG A 134 -16.97 9.61 4.52
N ALA A 135 -15.87 9.31 3.83
CA ALA A 135 -15.91 8.61 2.55
C ALA A 135 -16.46 7.17 2.69
N GLN A 136 -16.09 6.44 3.74
CA GLN A 136 -16.61 5.11 4.04
C GLN A 136 -18.12 5.15 4.29
N ALA A 137 -18.61 6.16 5.02
CA ALA A 137 -20.04 6.36 5.25
C ALA A 137 -20.80 6.71 3.96
N GLU A 138 -20.20 7.55 3.09
CA GLU A 138 -20.76 7.88 1.77
C GLU A 138 -20.89 6.63 0.88
N LEU A 139 -19.86 5.78 0.86
CA LEU A 139 -19.88 4.50 0.13
C LEU A 139 -20.91 3.54 0.72
N ALA A 140 -20.99 3.43 2.04
CA ALA A 140 -21.97 2.57 2.72
C ALA A 140 -23.41 3.01 2.42
N GLY A 141 -23.68 4.31 2.35
CA GLY A 141 -24.97 4.86 1.93
C GLY A 141 -25.36 4.48 0.50
N GLN A 142 -24.40 4.08 -0.33
CA GLN A 142 -24.60 3.59 -1.70
C GLN A 142 -24.57 2.06 -1.80
N GLY A 143 -24.54 1.35 -0.66
CA GLY A 143 -24.50 -0.11 -0.61
C GLY A 143 -23.09 -0.71 -0.77
N LEU A 144 -22.04 0.10 -0.72
CA LEU A 144 -20.65 -0.35 -0.79
C LEU A 144 -20.03 -0.38 0.61
N TRP A 145 -19.90 -1.58 1.17
CA TRP A 145 -19.23 -1.76 2.46
C TRP A 145 -17.73 -2.05 2.28
N VAL A 146 -16.89 -1.05 2.50
CA VAL A 146 -15.44 -1.09 2.29
C VAL A 146 -14.67 -0.99 3.61
N GLU A 147 -13.44 -1.51 3.65
CA GLU A 147 -12.50 -1.27 4.75
C GLU A 147 -11.93 0.15 4.67
N LEU A 148 -11.60 0.73 5.83
CA LEU A 148 -11.25 2.15 5.97
C LEU A 148 -10.12 2.61 5.04
N SER A 149 -9.04 1.85 4.92
CA SER A 149 -7.90 2.13 4.04
C SER A 149 -8.32 2.29 2.58
N PHE A 150 -9.34 1.55 2.15
CA PHE A 150 -9.83 1.60 0.77
C PHE A 150 -10.91 2.64 0.53
N ALA A 151 -11.29 3.41 1.57
CA ALA A 151 -12.00 4.66 1.40
C ALA A 151 -11.08 5.84 1.05
N ALA A 152 -9.75 5.68 1.15
CA ALA A 152 -8.76 6.75 0.94
C ALA A 152 -8.85 7.42 -0.44
N GLY A 153 -9.17 6.67 -1.50
CA GLY A 153 -9.32 7.23 -2.85
C GLY A 153 -10.47 8.24 -2.95
N LEU A 154 -11.63 7.89 -2.39
CA LEU A 154 -12.78 8.80 -2.34
C LEU A 154 -12.53 9.93 -1.34
N ALA A 155 -11.90 9.66 -0.20
CA ALA A 155 -11.52 10.68 0.76
C ALA A 155 -10.63 11.75 0.10
N GLY A 156 -9.61 11.34 -0.66
CA GLY A 156 -8.71 12.25 -1.37
C GLY A 156 -9.45 13.13 -2.39
N LEU A 157 -10.41 12.55 -3.12
CA LEU A 157 -11.27 13.29 -4.04
C LEU A 157 -12.15 14.33 -3.32
N ARG A 158 -12.66 13.99 -2.14
CA ARG A 158 -13.54 14.87 -1.33
C ARG A 158 -12.77 15.94 -0.56
N THR A 159 -11.46 15.81 -0.42
CA THR A 159 -10.59 16.79 0.25
C THR A 159 -9.82 17.67 -0.72
N LEU A 160 -10.10 17.61 -2.03
CA LEU A 160 -9.51 18.54 -2.98
C LEU A 160 -9.85 19.99 -2.60
N PRO A 161 -8.92 20.95 -2.85
CA PRO A 161 -9.19 22.36 -2.60
C PRO A 161 -10.44 22.86 -3.33
N ASP A 162 -11.15 23.79 -2.71
CA ASP A 162 -12.32 24.43 -3.31
C ASP A 162 -11.99 25.00 -4.69
N GLY A 163 -12.79 24.63 -5.69
CA GLY A 163 -12.62 25.07 -7.09
C GLY A 163 -11.69 24.18 -7.93
N GLU A 164 -11.04 23.17 -7.34
CA GLU A 164 -10.33 22.16 -8.12
C GLU A 164 -11.32 21.13 -8.70
N THR A 165 -11.43 21.09 -10.03
CA THR A 165 -12.28 20.13 -10.75
C THR A 165 -11.43 19.13 -11.51
N ILE A 166 -11.71 17.83 -11.32
CA ILE A 166 -11.14 16.78 -12.18
C ILE A 166 -12.02 16.63 -13.42
N GLU A 167 -11.42 16.79 -14.60
CA GLU A 167 -12.11 16.61 -15.86
C GLU A 167 -12.35 15.12 -16.17
N GLY A 168 -13.55 14.81 -16.67
CA GLY A 168 -13.91 13.46 -17.11
C GLY A 168 -14.27 12.49 -15.98
N PRO A 169 -14.42 11.19 -16.32
CA PRO A 169 -14.83 10.17 -15.36
C PRO A 169 -13.71 9.87 -14.36
N VAL A 170 -14.07 9.80 -13.07
CA VAL A 170 -13.15 9.45 -11.98
C VAL A 170 -13.44 8.02 -11.49
N VAL A 171 -12.39 7.24 -11.29
CA VAL A 171 -12.46 5.88 -10.73
C VAL A 171 -11.73 5.84 -9.40
N CYS A 172 -12.46 5.62 -8.30
CA CYS A 172 -11.87 5.31 -7.01
C CYS A 172 -11.73 3.79 -6.87
N VAL A 173 -10.49 3.31 -6.69
CA VAL A 173 -10.21 1.87 -6.59
C VAL A 173 -10.35 1.40 -5.15
N THR A 174 -11.25 0.44 -4.91
CA THR A 174 -11.47 -0.19 -3.60
C THR A 174 -11.07 -1.66 -3.68
N THR A 175 -10.02 -2.09 -2.96
CA THR A 175 -9.51 -3.48 -3.07
C THR A 175 -9.82 -4.38 -1.86
N SER A 176 -10.52 -3.87 -0.84
CA SER A 176 -11.03 -4.69 0.26
C SER A 176 -12.43 -4.29 0.68
N SER A 177 -13.18 -5.26 1.19
CA SER A 177 -14.50 -5.07 1.79
C SER A 177 -14.38 -4.76 3.28
N GLY A 178 -15.47 -4.23 3.85
CA GLY A 178 -15.55 -3.90 5.27
C GLY A 178 -15.42 -5.09 6.21
N PHE A 179 -15.51 -6.34 5.72
CA PHE A 179 -15.23 -7.54 6.52
C PHE A 179 -13.79 -7.59 7.05
N LYS A 180 -12.86 -6.88 6.43
CA LYS A 180 -11.45 -6.81 6.89
C LYS A 180 -11.17 -5.63 7.81
N ASP A 181 -12.18 -4.83 8.12
CA ASP A 181 -12.00 -3.69 9.02
C ASP A 181 -11.71 -4.19 10.45
N ALA A 182 -10.85 -3.48 11.19
CA ALA A 182 -10.38 -3.92 12.50
C ALA A 182 -11.52 -3.94 13.56
N ARG A 183 -12.57 -3.15 13.32
CA ARG A 183 -13.71 -2.93 14.22
C ARG A 183 -14.99 -3.64 13.80
N VAL A 184 -14.89 -4.65 12.93
CA VAL A 184 -16.05 -5.45 12.52
C VAL A 184 -16.65 -6.13 13.73
N GLY A 185 -17.94 -5.85 13.99
CA GLY A 185 -18.69 -6.45 15.09
C GLY A 185 -18.72 -5.61 16.37
N ASP A 186 -17.95 -4.53 16.46
CA ASP A 186 -17.92 -3.66 17.64
C ASP A 186 -19.21 -2.88 17.86
N ARG A 187 -20.00 -2.70 16.78
CA ARG A 187 -21.30 -2.02 16.86
C ARG A 187 -22.33 -2.92 17.52
N HIS A 188 -22.50 -2.74 18.82
CA HIS A 188 -23.63 -3.29 19.56
C HIS A 188 -24.86 -2.37 19.45
N LEU A 189 -25.95 -2.90 18.90
CA LEU A 189 -27.24 -2.20 18.95
C LEU A 189 -27.82 -2.36 20.35
N ALA A 190 -28.19 -1.24 20.98
CA ALA A 190 -28.88 -1.28 22.26
C ALA A 190 -30.18 -2.07 22.13
N PRO A 191 -30.48 -3.00 23.05
CA PRO A 191 -31.78 -3.64 23.08
C PRO A 191 -32.89 -2.59 23.13
N VAL A 192 -33.89 -2.75 22.28
CA VAL A 192 -35.09 -1.92 22.28
C VAL A 192 -36.29 -2.74 22.74
N ASP A 193 -37.27 -2.09 23.36
CA ASP A 193 -38.55 -2.72 23.64
C ASP A 193 -39.12 -3.32 22.33
N PRO A 194 -39.35 -4.65 22.27
CA PRO A 194 -39.83 -5.30 21.05
C PRO A 194 -41.33 -5.06 20.80
N SER A 195 -42.00 -4.22 21.60
CA SER A 195 -43.39 -3.84 21.36
C SER A 195 -43.57 -3.17 19.99
N TRP A 196 -44.64 -3.54 19.30
CA TRP A 196 -44.97 -3.01 17.97
C TRP A 196 -45.16 -1.49 17.96
N GLU A 197 -45.63 -0.93 19.08
CA GLU A 197 -45.79 0.52 19.27
C GLU A 197 -44.43 1.25 19.27
N ASN A 198 -43.46 0.74 20.03
CA ASN A 198 -42.10 1.29 20.06
C ASN A 198 -41.41 1.14 18.70
N VAL A 199 -41.53 -0.02 18.04
CA VAL A 199 -40.99 -0.25 16.69
C VAL A 199 -41.56 0.76 15.69
N ARG A 200 -42.88 0.92 15.64
CA ARG A 200 -43.55 1.84 14.71
C ARG A 200 -43.17 3.31 14.96
N THR A 201 -43.06 3.69 16.23
CA THR A 201 -42.66 5.05 16.62
C THR A 201 -41.26 5.37 16.12
N ARG A 202 -40.31 4.43 16.29
CA ARG A 202 -38.93 4.59 15.83
C ARG A 202 -38.81 4.62 14.31
N LEU A 203 -39.50 3.73 13.60
CA LEU A 203 -39.46 3.72 12.12
C LEU A 203 -40.00 5.03 11.54
N ARG A 204 -41.09 5.57 12.10
CA ARG A 204 -41.63 6.87 11.69
C ARG A 204 -40.72 8.05 11.98
N ALA A 205 -39.97 8.01 13.09
CA ALA A 205 -38.99 9.04 13.42
C ALA A 205 -37.84 9.11 12.39
N GLU A 206 -37.54 7.98 11.74
CA GLU A 206 -36.50 7.85 10.70
C GLU A 206 -37.07 7.97 9.27
N ASP A 207 -38.33 8.40 9.11
CA ASP A 207 -39.06 8.48 7.82
C ASP A 207 -39.12 7.15 7.03
N ILE A 208 -39.01 6.03 7.75
CA ILE A 208 -39.15 4.69 7.17
C ILE A 208 -40.64 4.33 7.18
N ARG A 209 -41.20 4.08 6.00
CA ARG A 209 -42.61 3.67 5.88
C ARG A 209 -42.82 2.31 6.58
N SER A 210 -43.62 2.32 7.65
CA SER A 210 -44.02 1.17 8.46
C SER A 210 -45.52 1.11 8.69
#